data_AF-A0A0A9X423-F1
#
_entry.id   AF-A0A0A9X423-F1
#
_cell.length_a   1.000
_cell.length_b   1.000
_cell.length_c   1.000
_cell.angle_alpha   90.00
_cell.angle_beta   90.00
_cell.angle_gamma   90.00
#
_symmetry.space_group_name_H-M   'P 1'
#
loop_
_entity.id
_entity.type
_entity.pdbx_description
1 polymer ?
#
loop_
_entity_poly.entity_id
_entity_poly.type
_entity_poly.pdbx_seq_one_letter_code
_entity_poly.pdbx_strand_id
1 'polypeptide(L)'
;MVSLVHPMDSCIHHELIHNKTNTGRLASANPNCQNIPKEDKSKLRDMFISRFGEKGMCIEADYSQLEVVALAVLACDEQMLDDLRHNVDFHCKRVTMMRPDLKYTEVLQRAKRNKEP
;
A
#
# COMPACT_ATOMS: atom_id res chain seq x y z
N MET A 1 -32.30 2.98 0.12
CA MET A 1 -30.84 3.03 -0.09
C MET A 1 -30.24 3.63 1.18
N VAL A 2 -29.46 2.87 1.96
CA VAL A 2 -28.86 3.39 3.20
C VAL A 2 -27.66 4.25 2.79
N SER A 3 -27.72 5.55 3.06
CA SER A 3 -26.59 6.45 2.85
C SER A 3 -25.51 6.15 3.90
N LEU A 4 -24.28 5.88 3.45
CA LEU A 4 -23.09 5.81 4.32
C LEU A 4 -22.49 7.20 4.60
N VAL A 5 -23.03 8.24 3.94
CA VAL A 5 -22.66 9.62 4.19
C VAL A 5 -23.42 10.11 5.41
N HIS A 6 -22.67 10.54 6.41
CA HIS A 6 -23.21 11.00 7.67
C HIS A 6 -23.86 12.40 7.51
N PRO A 7 -25.08 12.60 8.06
CA PRO A 7 -25.90 13.76 7.71
C PRO A 7 -25.39 15.08 8.29
N MET A 8 -24.56 15.04 9.34
CA MET A 8 -24.09 16.25 10.02
C MET A 8 -22.93 16.94 9.31
N ASP A 9 -22.06 16.17 8.65
CA ASP A 9 -20.77 16.63 8.13
C ASP A 9 -20.48 16.16 6.71
N SER A 10 -21.42 15.45 6.08
CA SER A 10 -21.29 14.93 4.72
C SER A 10 -20.04 14.06 4.51
N CYS A 11 -19.58 13.41 5.58
CA CYS A 11 -18.40 12.55 5.58
C CYS A 11 -18.78 11.07 5.67
N ILE A 12 -17.85 10.20 5.25
CA ILE A 12 -17.91 8.76 5.53
C ILE A 12 -17.04 8.50 6.76
N HIS A 13 -17.62 7.90 7.79
CA HIS A 13 -16.91 7.51 9.01
C HIS A 13 -16.73 6.01 9.02
N HIS A 14 -15.48 5.54 9.00
CA HIS A 14 -15.20 4.13 9.24
C HIS A 14 -14.89 3.87 10.72
N GLU A 15 -15.10 2.65 11.16
CA GLU A 15 -14.66 2.19 12.47
C GLU A 15 -13.29 1.54 12.34
N LEU A 16 -12.35 1.96 13.20
CA LEU A 16 -11.07 1.28 13.41
C LEU A 16 -11.18 0.36 14.61
N ILE A 17 -11.08 -0.95 14.37
CA ILE A 17 -11.21 -1.98 15.39
C ILE A 17 -9.81 -2.45 15.80
N HIS A 18 -9.49 -2.25 17.09
CA HIS A 18 -8.16 -2.48 17.64
C HIS A 18 -7.91 -3.94 18.08
N ASN A 19 -8.98 -4.69 18.37
CA ASN A 19 -8.92 -5.99 19.04
C ASN A 19 -9.43 -7.16 18.17
N LYS A 20 -9.51 -6.96 16.85
CA LYS A 20 -10.08 -7.97 15.93
C LYS A 20 -9.06 -8.91 15.30
N THR A 21 -7.80 -8.48 15.16
CA THR A 21 -6.77 -9.27 14.48
C THR A 21 -5.78 -9.86 15.50
N ASN A 22 -5.28 -11.06 15.22
CA ASN A 22 -4.29 -11.73 16.09
C ASN A 22 -2.88 -11.12 15.96
N THR A 23 -2.61 -10.39 14.88
CA THR A 23 -1.27 -9.82 14.58
C THR A 23 -1.10 -8.38 15.07
N GLY A 24 -2.13 -7.80 15.70
CA GLY A 24 -2.12 -6.40 16.15
C GLY A 24 -2.43 -5.38 15.05
N ARG A 25 -2.75 -5.80 13.83
CA ARG A 25 -3.25 -4.91 12.78
C ARG A 25 -4.62 -4.33 13.15
N LEU A 26 -4.85 -3.07 12.83
CA LEU A 26 -6.20 -2.49 12.87
C LEU A 26 -7.07 -3.16 11.80
N ALA A 27 -8.34 -3.40 12.11
CA ALA A 27 -9.35 -3.78 11.12
C ALA A 27 -10.32 -2.62 10.89
N SER A 28 -10.96 -2.56 9.72
CA SER A 28 -11.95 -1.54 9.39
C SER A 28 -13.35 -2.10 9.13
N ALA A 29 -14.39 -1.43 9.62
CA ALA A 29 -15.79 -1.79 9.41
C ALA A 29 -16.70 -0.55 9.32
N ASN A 30 -17.93 -0.75 8.83
CA ASN A 30 -19.03 0.22 8.82
C ASN A 30 -18.71 1.63 8.28
N PRO A 31 -18.13 1.81 7.07
CA PRO A 31 -17.72 0.79 6.09
C PRO A 31 -16.24 0.41 6.18
N ASN A 32 -15.83 -0.68 5.52
CA ASN A 32 -14.42 -1.04 5.45
C ASN A 32 -13.66 -0.13 4.46
N CYS A 33 -12.94 0.86 4.99
CA CYS A 33 -12.11 1.77 4.19
C CYS A 33 -10.65 1.30 4.00
N GLN A 34 -10.27 0.13 4.52
CA GLN A 34 -8.95 -0.45 4.25
C GLN A 34 -8.89 -1.19 2.90
N ASN A 35 -10.03 -1.73 2.45
CA ASN A 35 -10.14 -2.54 1.23
C ASN A 35 -10.77 -1.76 0.06
N ILE A 36 -10.44 -0.47 -0.09
CA ILE A 36 -10.90 0.31 -1.23
C ILE A 36 -10.19 -0.22 -2.49
N PRO A 37 -10.90 -0.49 -3.60
CA PRO A 37 -10.28 -0.98 -4.82
C PRO A 37 -9.22 0.00 -5.35
N LYS A 38 -8.17 -0.57 -5.92
CA LYS A 38 -7.14 0.19 -6.63
C LYS A 38 -7.69 0.77 -7.94
N GLU A 39 -7.04 1.83 -8.42
CA GLU A 39 -7.47 2.62 -9.58
C GLU A 39 -7.63 1.79 -10.86
N ASP A 40 -6.83 0.74 -11.03
CA ASP A 40 -6.92 -0.21 -12.16
C ASP A 40 -8.23 -1.01 -12.19
N LYS A 41 -8.92 -1.12 -11.05
CA LYS A 41 -10.16 -1.89 -10.90
C LYS A 41 -11.40 -1.03 -10.74
N SER A 42 -11.26 0.17 -10.17
CA SER A 42 -12.38 1.07 -9.94
C SER A 42 -11.90 2.50 -9.71
N LYS A 43 -12.69 3.46 -10.21
CA LYS A 43 -12.56 4.89 -9.88
C LYS A 43 -13.14 5.27 -8.52
N LEU A 44 -13.47 4.29 -7.68
CA LEU A 44 -14.03 4.55 -6.34
C LEU A 44 -13.08 5.37 -5.48
N ARG A 45 -11.76 5.20 -5.66
CA ARG A 45 -10.75 5.96 -4.92
C ARG A 45 -10.83 7.46 -5.22
N ASP A 46 -11.16 7.83 -6.46
CA ASP A 46 -11.29 9.23 -6.91
C ASP A 46 -12.44 9.98 -6.20
N MET A 47 -13.39 9.24 -5.59
CA MET A 47 -14.49 9.84 -4.83
C MET A 47 -14.03 10.36 -3.46
N PHE A 48 -12.86 9.94 -2.96
CA PHE A 48 -12.32 10.41 -1.69
C PHE A 48 -11.57 11.73 -1.88
N ILE A 49 -12.31 12.82 -1.72
CA ILE A 49 -11.81 14.19 -1.86
C ILE A 49 -11.44 14.80 -0.50
N SER A 50 -10.60 15.84 -0.53
CA SER A 50 -10.26 16.59 0.68
C SER A 50 -11.48 17.33 1.23
N ARG A 51 -11.71 17.22 2.54
CA ARG A 51 -12.76 17.98 3.25
C ARG A 51 -12.58 19.51 3.19
N PHE A 52 -11.41 19.99 2.75
CA PHE A 52 -11.10 21.41 2.62
C PHE A 52 -11.23 21.93 1.18
N GLY A 53 -11.82 21.15 0.27
CA GLY A 53 -12.05 21.53 -1.12
C GLY A 53 -10.75 21.88 -1.85
N GLU A 54 -10.78 22.91 -2.70
CA GLU A 54 -9.64 23.35 -3.52
C GLU A 54 -8.42 23.82 -2.70
N LYS A 55 -8.62 24.18 -1.43
CA LYS A 55 -7.53 24.60 -0.52
C LYS A 55 -6.88 23.43 0.21
N GLY A 56 -7.42 22.23 0.06
CA GLY A 56 -6.92 21.01 0.69
C GLY A 56 -6.36 20.02 -0.31
N MET A 57 -5.59 19.06 0.20
CA MET A 57 -5.16 17.90 -0.56
C MET A 57 -5.20 16.65 0.32
N CYS A 58 -5.32 15.49 -0.31
CA CYS A 58 -5.13 14.20 0.35
C CYS A 58 -3.67 13.79 0.16
N ILE A 59 -3.03 13.32 1.23
CA ILE A 59 -1.66 12.81 1.19
C ILE A 59 -1.71 11.33 1.55
N GLU A 60 -1.06 10.51 0.73
CA GLU A 60 -0.85 9.10 0.99
C GLU A 60 0.62 8.86 1.31
N ALA A 61 0.88 8.09 2.36
CA ALA A 61 2.20 7.60 2.70
C ALA A 61 2.11 6.09 2.94
N ASP A 62 2.89 5.32 2.19
CA ASP A 62 3.01 3.87 2.32
C ASP A 62 4.48 3.52 2.57
N TYR A 63 4.72 2.57 3.48
CA TYR A 63 6.06 2.09 3.74
C TYR A 63 6.56 1.25 2.59
N SER A 64 7.73 1.62 2.05
CA SER A 64 8.41 0.76 1.10
C SER A 64 8.88 -0.52 1.77
N GLN A 65 8.31 -1.66 1.35
CA GLN A 65 8.75 -3.01 1.75
C GLN A 65 8.76 -3.27 3.26
N LEU A 66 7.78 -2.73 4.02
CA LEU A 66 7.75 -2.81 5.48
C LEU A 66 7.99 -4.22 6.05
N GLU A 67 7.33 -5.23 5.48
CA GLU A 67 7.45 -6.62 5.96
C GLU A 67 8.85 -7.19 5.70
N VAL A 68 9.52 -6.77 4.62
CA VAL A 68 10.90 -7.19 4.31
C VAL A 68 11.88 -6.55 5.29
N VAL A 69 11.67 -5.27 5.63
CA VAL A 69 12.46 -4.58 6.65
C VAL A 69 12.33 -5.29 8.00
N ALA A 70 11.11 -5.58 8.43
CA ALA A 70 10.87 -6.32 9.67
C ALA A 70 11.55 -7.70 9.66
N LEU A 71 11.42 -8.43 8.55
CA LEU A 71 12.05 -9.75 8.40
C LEU A 71 13.58 -9.68 8.45
N ALA A 72 14.21 -8.77 7.72
CA ALA A 72 15.67 -8.62 7.68
C ALA A 72 16.25 -8.33 9.07
N VAL A 73 15.58 -7.47 9.84
CA VAL A 73 15.99 -7.13 11.21
C VAL A 73 15.81 -8.32 12.15
N LEU A 74 14.63 -8.96 12.13
CA LEU A 74 14.34 -10.09 13.02
C LEU A 74 15.20 -11.32 12.73
N ALA A 75 15.51 -11.58 11.46
CA ALA A 75 16.38 -12.68 11.04
C ALA A 75 17.87 -12.34 11.18
N CYS A 76 18.23 -11.06 11.38
CA CYS A 76 19.60 -10.57 11.35
C CYS A 76 20.33 -10.96 10.05
N ASP A 77 19.63 -10.93 8.92
CA ASP A 77 20.19 -11.29 7.61
C ASP A 77 20.98 -10.10 7.02
N GLU A 78 22.31 -10.20 7.04
CA GLU A 78 23.21 -9.14 6.60
C GLU A 78 23.01 -8.77 5.12
N GLN A 79 22.74 -9.75 4.26
CA GLN A 79 22.54 -9.52 2.84
C GLN A 79 21.23 -8.78 2.59
N MET A 80 20.15 -9.15 3.26
CA MET A 80 18.86 -8.45 3.15
C MET A 80 18.95 -7.02 3.69
N LEU A 81 19.68 -6.81 4.79
CA LEU A 81 19.91 -5.48 5.33
C LEU A 81 20.71 -4.61 4.36
N ASP A 82 21.74 -5.17 3.72
CA ASP A 82 22.52 -4.49 2.70
C ASP A 82 21.69 -4.16 1.45
N ASP A 83 20.90 -5.11 0.96
CA ASP A 83 19.98 -4.92 -0.17
C ASP A 83 18.97 -3.78 0.10
N LEU A 84 18.39 -3.74 1.31
CA LEU A 84 17.48 -2.68 1.73
C LEU A 84 18.17 -1.31 1.76
N ARG A 85 19.40 -1.22 2.28
CA ARG A 85 20.20 0.02 2.29
C ARG A 85 20.53 0.50 0.88
N HIS A 86 20.71 -0.43 -0.05
CA HIS A 86 20.95 -0.14 -1.47
C HIS A 86 19.65 0.04 -2.29
N ASN A 87 18.48 0.15 -1.63
CA ASN A 87 17.17 0.32 -2.27
C ASN A 87 16.85 -0.76 -3.34
N VAL A 88 17.28 -2.00 -3.10
CA VAL A 88 16.94 -3.12 -3.97
C VAL A 88 15.43 -3.39 -3.90
N ASP A 89 14.80 -3.52 -5.06
CA ASP A 89 13.38 -3.88 -5.15
C ASP A 89 13.23 -5.40 -4.95
N PHE A 90 12.75 -5.81 -3.78
CA PHE A 90 12.59 -7.23 -3.45
C PHE A 90 11.52 -7.94 -4.29
N HIS A 91 10.54 -7.22 -4.85
CA HIS A 91 9.62 -7.81 -5.82
C HIS A 91 10.36 -8.15 -7.12
N CYS A 92 11.19 -7.23 -7.61
CA CYS A 92 12.02 -7.46 -8.80
C CYS A 92 13.07 -8.55 -8.54
N LYS A 93 13.73 -8.54 -7.38
CA LYS A 93 14.70 -9.56 -6.96
C LYS A 93 14.07 -10.96 -6.97
N ARG A 94 12.87 -11.10 -6.40
CA ARG A 94 12.13 -12.37 -6.42
C ARG A 94 11.82 -12.85 -7.84
N VAL A 95 11.40 -11.95 -8.73
CA VAL A 95 11.13 -12.29 -10.13
C VAL A 95 12.40 -12.79 -10.83
N THR A 96 13.52 -12.10 -10.68
CA THR A 96 14.82 -12.54 -11.24
C THR A 96 15.27 -13.88 -10.67
N MET A 97 15.03 -14.16 -9.39
CA MET A 97 15.33 -15.48 -8.81
C MET A 97 14.45 -16.59 -9.39
N MET A 98 13.17 -16.31 -9.65
CA MET A 98 12.24 -17.27 -10.28
C MET A 98 12.43 -17.39 -11.80
N ARG A 99 13.04 -16.37 -12.42
CA ARG A 99 13.30 -16.28 -13.86
C ARG A 99 14.76 -15.92 -14.09
N PRO A 100 15.68 -16.91 -13.98
CA PRO A 100 17.12 -16.67 -14.11
C PRO A 100 17.53 -16.14 -15.49
N ASP A 101 16.68 -16.33 -16.50
CA ASP A 101 16.83 -15.77 -17.84
C ASP A 101 16.66 -14.23 -17.90
N LEU A 102 16.01 -13.64 -16.90
CA LEU A 102 15.75 -12.20 -16.83
C LEU A 102 16.72 -11.51 -15.86
N LYS A 103 17.47 -10.53 -16.36
CA LYS A 103 18.36 -9.72 -15.51
C LYS A 103 17.55 -8.78 -14.62
N TYR A 104 18.02 -8.52 -13.40
CA TYR A 104 17.38 -7.61 -12.45
C TYR A 104 17.12 -6.22 -13.06
N THR A 105 18.06 -5.68 -13.82
CA THR A 105 17.93 -4.37 -14.48
C THR A 105 16.78 -4.33 -15.47
N GLU A 106 16.58 -5.41 -16.22
CA GLU A 106 15.49 -5.55 -17.19
C GLU A 106 14.13 -5.65 -16.49
N VAL A 107 14.05 -6.44 -15.42
CA VAL A 107 12.84 -6.55 -14.59
C VAL A 107 12.49 -5.21 -13.96
N LEU A 108 13.47 -4.50 -13.43
CA LEU A 108 13.29 -3.18 -12.82
C LEU A 108 12.81 -2.15 -13.85
N GLN A 109 13.37 -2.15 -15.06
CA GLN A 109 12.91 -1.27 -16.15
C GLN A 109 11.46 -1.55 -16.51
N ARG A 110 11.08 -2.83 -16.67
CA ARG A 110 9.69 -3.23 -16.95
C ARG A 110 8.74 -2.81 -15.84
N ALA A 111 9.14 -2.98 -14.58
CA ALA A 111 8.34 -2.60 -13.41
C ALA A 111 8.13 -1.08 -13.31
N LYS A 112 9.13 -0.28 -13.67
CA LYS A 112 9.04 1.19 -13.70
C LYS A 112 8.18 1.69 -14.86
N ARG A 113 8.29 1.09 -16.05
CA ARG A 113 7.51 1.48 -17.23
C ARG A 113 6.00 1.28 -17.06
N ASN A 114 5.60 0.30 -16.25
CA ASN A 114 4.19 0.07 -15.91
C ASN A 114 3.67 1.01 -14.79
N LYS A 115 4.51 1.89 -14.25
CA LYS A 115 4.14 2.91 -13.25
C LYS A 115 4.06 4.33 -13.83
N GLU A 116 4.45 4.53 -15.09
CA GLU A 116 4.20 5.79 -15.79
C GLU A 116 2.81 5.73 -16.46
N PRO A 117 1.98 6.78 -16.32
CA PRO A 117 0.61 6.80 -16.84
C PRO A 117 0.53 6.72 -18.36
#